data_AF-A0A532BWH3-F1
#
_entry.id   AF-A0A532BWH3-F1
#
_cell.length_a   1.000
_cell.length_b   1.000
_cell.length_c   1.000
_cell.angle_alpha   90.00
_cell.angle_beta   90.00
_cell.angle_gamma   90.00
#
_symmetry.space_group_name_H-M   'P 1'
#
loop_
_entity.id
_entity.type
_entity.pdbx_description
1 polymer ?
#
loop_
_entity_poly.entity_id
_entity_poly.type
_entity_poly.pdbx_seq_one_letter_code
_entity_poly.pdbx_strand_id
1 'polypeptide(L)'
;MRHSQSSARWVWASLLMFASLGVLTGEPRAEPKAEKTFVAVVTDAQGVDTEIRNLIFYWEEKVSETAFVPHELRHLPVKRGSTTNNIPFDKIKQVETKPAGSEGITVLVTLANGKTGEFVLTIPGSFRGESDFGQADVQAKSVAKVVLK
;
A
#
# COMPACT_ATOMS: atom_id res chain seq x y z
N MET A 1 -68.65 -23.91 60.31
CA MET A 1 -69.54 -22.96 59.61
C MET A 1 -68.71 -22.17 58.60
N ARG A 2 -69.18 -22.14 57.34
CA ARG A 2 -68.96 -21.21 56.21
C ARG A 2 -67.87 -20.13 56.36
N HIS A 3 -66.82 -20.19 55.53
CA HIS A 3 -66.64 -19.53 54.21
C HIS A 3 -66.18 -18.07 54.31
N SER A 4 -65.04 -17.76 53.65
CA SER A 4 -64.85 -16.67 52.68
C SER A 4 -63.34 -16.44 52.47
N GLN A 5 -62.73 -17.03 51.44
CA GLN A 5 -62.39 -16.41 50.14
C GLN A 5 -61.42 -15.21 50.19
N SER A 6 -60.32 -15.35 49.44
CA SER A 6 -59.53 -14.32 48.72
C SER A 6 -58.05 -14.77 48.72
N SER A 7 -57.30 -14.83 47.64
CA SER A 7 -57.56 -14.60 46.22
C SER A 7 -56.35 -15.12 45.42
N ALA A 8 -56.67 -15.71 44.27
CA ALA A 8 -55.93 -15.74 43.00
C ALA A 8 -54.47 -15.26 42.97
N ARG A 9 -53.59 -16.14 42.45
CA ARG A 9 -52.67 -15.90 41.32
C ARG A 9 -51.86 -17.18 41.04
N TRP A 10 -52.36 -18.06 40.17
CA TRP A 10 -51.84 -18.25 38.80
C TRP A 10 -50.33 -18.62 38.83
N VAL A 11 -49.97 -19.90 38.96
CA VAL A 11 -49.68 -20.83 37.83
C VAL A 11 -48.99 -20.11 36.68
N TRP A 12 -47.73 -20.43 36.41
CA TRP A 12 -47.27 -21.01 35.13
C TRP A 12 -45.92 -21.69 35.35
N ALA A 13 -45.96 -23.01 35.26
CA ALA A 13 -44.80 -23.88 35.18
C ALA A 13 -44.26 -23.89 33.73
N SER A 14 -43.01 -24.34 33.61
CA SER A 14 -42.37 -24.90 32.41
C SER A 14 -41.68 -23.89 31.48
N LEU A 15 -40.35 -23.96 31.37
CA LEU A 15 -39.70 -24.32 30.09
C LEU A 15 -38.19 -24.60 30.25
N LEU A 16 -37.83 -25.86 29.97
CA LEU A 16 -36.72 -26.35 29.15
C LEU A 16 -35.31 -25.74 29.27
N MET A 17 -34.37 -26.65 29.61
CA MET A 17 -33.06 -26.84 28.96
C MET A 17 -32.43 -25.61 28.31
N PHE A 18 -31.33 -25.11 28.88
CA PHE A 18 -30.28 -24.49 28.09
C PHE A 18 -28.95 -25.19 28.33
N ALA A 19 -28.47 -25.76 27.23
CA ALA A 19 -27.27 -26.54 27.10
C ALA A 19 -26.01 -25.71 27.36
N SER A 20 -25.04 -26.40 27.95
CA SER A 20 -23.61 -26.18 27.79
C SER A 20 -23.22 -25.78 26.36
N LEU A 21 -22.60 -24.61 26.18
CA LEU A 21 -21.45 -24.38 25.28
C LEU A 21 -21.01 -22.91 25.40
N GLY A 22 -20.11 -22.63 26.33
CA GLY A 22 -19.31 -21.40 26.28
C GLY A 22 -18.32 -21.53 25.14
N VAL A 23 -18.74 -21.14 23.94
CA VAL A 23 -17.87 -21.04 22.76
C VAL A 23 -16.79 -20.02 23.07
N LEU A 24 -15.55 -20.49 23.09
CA LEU A 24 -14.35 -19.68 22.94
C LEU A 24 -14.51 -18.86 21.66
N THR A 25 -14.96 -17.63 21.77
CA THR A 25 -14.88 -16.65 20.69
C THR A 25 -13.41 -16.26 20.59
N GLY A 26 -12.64 -17.07 19.85
CA GLY A 26 -11.38 -16.61 19.28
C GLY A 26 -11.70 -15.41 18.41
N GLU A 27 -11.31 -14.23 18.87
CA GLU A 27 -11.31 -13.04 18.04
C GLU A 27 -10.51 -13.37 16.77
N PRO A 28 -11.04 -13.09 15.56
CA PRO A 28 -10.26 -13.22 14.35
C PRO A 28 -9.11 -12.21 14.44
N ARG A 29 -7.94 -12.69 14.87
CA ARG A 29 -6.68 -11.97 14.74
C ARG A 29 -6.53 -11.71 13.24
N ALA A 30 -6.70 -10.45 12.83
CA ALA A 30 -6.41 -10.04 11.47
C ALA A 30 -4.97 -10.46 11.17
N GLU A 31 -4.81 -11.49 10.33
CA GLU A 31 -3.50 -11.84 9.81
C GLU A 31 -2.96 -10.60 9.09
N PRO A 32 -1.74 -10.14 9.42
CA PRO A 32 -1.12 -9.09 8.63
C PRO A 32 -1.03 -9.65 7.21
N LYS A 33 -1.85 -9.08 6.31
CA LYS A 33 -1.83 -9.38 4.89
C LYS A 33 -0.39 -9.24 4.44
N ALA A 34 0.25 -10.36 4.08
CA ALA A 34 1.66 -10.39 3.72
C ALA A 34 1.96 -9.24 2.75
N GLU A 35 2.78 -8.30 3.19
CA GLU A 35 3.10 -7.14 2.38
C GLU A 35 3.97 -7.61 1.20
N LYS A 36 3.48 -7.36 -0.01
CA LYS A 36 4.19 -7.75 -1.23
C LYS A 36 5.46 -6.92 -1.35
N THR A 37 6.61 -7.59 -1.33
CA THR A 37 7.94 -7.02 -1.51
C THR A 37 8.32 -7.02 -2.98
N PHE A 38 9.08 -6.01 -3.41
CA PHE A 38 9.53 -5.86 -4.78
C PHE A 38 11.04 -5.79 -4.82
N VAL A 39 11.65 -6.38 -5.85
CA VAL A 39 13.09 -6.27 -6.12
C VAL A 39 13.25 -5.57 -7.45
N ALA A 40 14.18 -4.63 -7.53
CA ALA A 40 14.45 -3.90 -8.75
C ALA A 40 15.92 -3.58 -8.91
N VAL A 41 16.33 -3.36 -10.15
CA VAL A 41 17.59 -2.69 -10.47
C VAL A 41 17.25 -1.27 -10.86
N VAL A 42 17.78 -0.30 -10.10
CA VAL A 42 17.67 1.12 -10.38
C VAL A 42 18.99 1.59 -10.97
N THR A 43 18.96 2.03 -12.22
CA THR A 43 20.09 2.65 -12.91
C THR A 43 19.97 4.16 -12.76
N ASP A 44 20.99 4.81 -12.23
CA ASP A 44 21.06 6.27 -12.15
C ASP A 44 21.46 6.93 -13.50
N ALA A 45 21.45 8.25 -13.53
CA ALA A 45 21.83 9.05 -14.70
C ALA A 45 23.31 8.93 -15.08
N GLN A 46 24.16 8.42 -14.19
CA GLN A 46 25.57 8.12 -14.44
C GLN A 46 25.78 6.69 -14.96
N GLY A 47 24.71 5.88 -15.03
CA GLY A 47 24.75 4.49 -15.47
C GLY A 47 25.13 3.50 -14.37
N VAL A 48 25.07 3.90 -13.10
CA VAL A 48 25.35 3.01 -11.96
C VAL A 48 24.08 2.22 -11.61
N ASP A 49 24.21 0.90 -11.60
CA ASP A 49 23.13 -0.01 -11.20
C ASP A 49 23.15 -0.25 -9.70
N THR A 50 22.00 -0.02 -9.05
CA THR A 50 21.76 -0.36 -7.65
C THR A 50 20.62 -1.37 -7.56
N GLU A 51 20.90 -2.56 -7.07
CA GLU A 51 19.86 -3.52 -6.72
C GLU A 51 19.20 -3.12 -5.41
N ILE A 52 17.87 -2.97 -5.43
CA ILE A 52 17.05 -2.57 -4.29
C ILE A 52 16.01 -3.67 -4.03
N ARG A 53 16.09 -4.26 -2.84
CA ARG A 53 15.09 -5.17 -2.25
C ARG A 53 14.08 -4.36 -1.44
N ASN A 54 12.87 -4.89 -1.29
CA ASN A 54 11.76 -4.21 -0.61
C ASN A 54 11.47 -2.82 -1.21
N LEU A 55 11.56 -2.71 -2.54
CA LEU A 55 11.40 -1.45 -3.27
C LEU A 55 10.06 -0.78 -2.94
N ILE A 56 10.15 0.49 -2.55
CA ILE A 56 9.04 1.43 -2.41
C ILE A 56 9.33 2.71 -3.21
N PHE A 57 8.29 3.41 -3.64
CA PHE A 57 8.38 4.82 -4.01
C PHE A 57 8.05 5.65 -2.78
N TYR A 58 9.03 6.42 -2.32
CA TYR A 58 8.99 7.20 -1.10
C TYR A 58 8.96 8.69 -1.41
N TRP A 59 8.10 9.42 -0.70
CA TRP A 59 8.15 10.88 -0.70
C TRP A 59 7.71 11.43 0.66
N GLU A 60 8.10 12.67 0.95
CA GLU A 60 7.70 13.38 2.15
C GLU A 60 6.77 14.54 1.78
N GLU A 61 5.58 14.54 2.37
CA GLU A 61 4.64 15.65 2.25
C GLU A 61 4.94 16.68 3.32
N LYS A 62 5.32 17.89 2.91
CA LYS A 62 5.49 19.00 3.86
C LYS A 62 4.12 19.52 4.27
N VAL A 63 3.70 19.20 5.49
CA VAL A 63 2.40 19.63 6.05
C VAL A 63 2.53 20.94 6.83
N SER A 64 3.71 21.23 7.38
CA SER A 64 4.04 22.52 7.98
C SER A 64 5.54 22.82 7.85
N GLU A 65 6.01 23.94 8.39
CA GLU A 65 7.45 24.27 8.37
C GLU A 65 8.33 23.21 9.05
N THR A 66 7.81 22.53 10.07
CA THR A 66 8.55 21.56 10.88
C THR A 66 7.94 20.14 10.84
N ALA A 67 6.88 19.92 10.07
CA ALA A 67 6.20 18.63 9.98
C ALA A 67 6.20 18.10 8.55
N PHE A 68 6.71 16.87 8.43
CA PHE A 68 6.74 16.11 7.19
C PHE A 68 6.04 14.78 7.43
N VAL A 69 5.18 14.39 6.50
CA VAL A 69 4.49 13.10 6.53
C VAL A 69 5.14 12.18 5.50
N PRO A 70 5.77 11.08 5.93
CA PRO A 70 6.35 10.11 5.01
C PRO A 70 5.25 9.29 4.34
N HIS A 71 5.40 9.06 3.04
CA HIS A 71 4.50 8.23 2.25
C HIS A 71 5.28 7.14 1.54
N GLU A 72 4.87 5.89 1.74
CA GLU A 72 5.47 4.70 1.15
C GLU A 72 4.51 4.05 0.17
N LEU A 73 4.82 4.13 -1.12
CA LEU A 73 3.96 3.65 -2.19
C LEU A 73 4.57 2.41 -2.86
N ARG A 74 3.72 1.40 -3.09
CA ARG A 74 4.05 0.20 -3.89
C ARG A 74 3.50 0.29 -5.32
N HIS A 75 3.34 1.53 -5.78
CA HIS A 75 2.85 1.88 -7.10
C HIS A 75 3.52 3.19 -7.53
N LEU A 76 3.59 3.41 -8.83
CA LEU A 76 4.10 4.66 -9.39
C LEU A 76 2.93 5.62 -9.64
N PRO A 77 2.87 6.78 -8.95
CA PRO A 77 1.85 7.79 -9.19
C PRO A 77 2.25 8.63 -10.40
N VAL A 78 1.48 8.54 -11.47
CA VAL A 78 1.78 9.19 -12.75
C VAL A 78 0.54 9.85 -13.34
N LYS A 79 0.73 10.80 -14.27
CA LYS A 79 -0.35 11.53 -14.92
C LYS A 79 -0.20 11.52 -16.43
N ARG A 80 -1.33 11.39 -17.13
CA ARG A 80 -1.43 11.52 -18.59
C ARG A 80 -2.61 12.41 -18.93
N GLY A 81 -2.33 13.59 -19.51
CA GLY A 81 -3.35 14.61 -19.71
C GLY A 81 -3.93 15.08 -18.37
N SER A 82 -5.25 14.98 -18.20
CA SER A 82 -5.95 15.27 -16.94
C SER A 82 -6.08 14.07 -15.99
N THR A 83 -5.71 12.86 -16.43
CA THR A 83 -5.91 11.62 -15.67
C THR A 83 -4.70 11.28 -14.81
N THR A 84 -4.93 11.03 -13.52
CA THR A 84 -3.94 10.45 -12.60
C THR A 84 -4.10 8.93 -12.56
N ASN A 85 -2.99 8.22 -12.71
CA ASN A 85 -2.90 6.77 -12.70
C ASN A 85 -1.90 6.30 -11.64
N ASN A 86 -2.31 5.39 -10.79
CA ASN A 86 -1.43 4.70 -9.86
C ASN A 86 -1.08 3.34 -10.45
N ILE A 87 0.09 3.22 -11.07
CA ILE A 87 0.50 1.98 -11.74
C ILE A 87 1.16 1.06 -10.71
N PRO A 88 0.55 -0.07 -10.32
CA PRO A 88 1.13 -0.99 -9.34
C PRO A 88 2.46 -1.55 -9.82
N PHE A 89 3.46 -1.67 -8.93
CA PHE A 89 4.78 -2.19 -9.30
C PHE A 89 4.75 -3.60 -9.88
N ASP A 90 3.81 -4.44 -9.44
CA ASP A 90 3.66 -5.80 -9.97
C ASP A 90 3.17 -5.88 -11.41
N LYS A 91 2.67 -4.77 -11.97
CA LYS A 91 2.30 -4.67 -13.38
C LYS A 91 3.41 -4.07 -14.23
N ILE A 92 4.42 -3.46 -13.62
CA ILE A 92 5.49 -2.77 -14.31
C ILE A 92 6.62 -3.78 -14.57
N LYS A 93 7.14 -3.76 -15.79
CA LYS A 93 8.39 -4.44 -16.15
C LYS A 93 9.57 -3.48 -16.06
N GLN A 94 9.39 -2.28 -16.61
CA GLN A 94 10.44 -1.28 -16.71
C GLN A 94 9.86 0.13 -16.66
N VAL A 95 10.62 1.04 -16.07
CA VAL A 95 10.39 2.49 -16.12
C VAL A 95 11.65 3.13 -16.66
N GLU A 96 11.53 4.00 -17.66
CA GLU A 96 12.60 4.89 -18.09
C GLU A 96 12.21 6.33 -17.79
N THR A 97 13.16 7.12 -17.32
CA THR A 97 12.95 8.51 -16.95
C THR A 97 13.61 9.42 -17.99
N LYS A 98 12.91 10.49 -18.35
CA LYS A 98 13.41 11.55 -19.19
C LYS A 98 13.18 12.88 -18.48
N PRO A 99 14.13 13.82 -18.54
CA PRO A 99 13.89 15.18 -18.07
C PRO A 99 12.68 15.76 -18.81
N ALA A 100 11.70 16.29 -18.07
CA ALA A 100 10.55 16.98 -18.65
C ALA A 100 10.61 18.46 -18.29
N GLY A 101 11.34 19.23 -19.11
CA GLY A 101 11.49 20.67 -18.90
C GLY A 101 12.06 21.03 -17.52
N SER A 102 11.66 22.19 -17.01
CA SER A 102 12.30 22.85 -15.86
C SER A 102 12.06 22.17 -14.50
N GLU A 103 10.95 21.45 -14.31
CA GLU A 103 10.56 20.92 -12.99
C GLU A 103 9.89 19.52 -13.01
N GLY A 104 9.67 18.92 -14.18
CA GLY A 104 8.97 17.64 -14.32
C GLY A 104 9.89 16.47 -14.70
N ILE A 105 9.44 15.25 -14.40
CA ILE A 105 10.06 14.02 -14.90
C ILE A 105 9.01 13.29 -15.75
N THR A 106 9.33 13.03 -17.00
CA THR A 106 8.53 12.16 -17.86
C THR A 106 9.01 10.74 -17.65
N VAL A 107 8.09 9.82 -17.44
CA VAL A 107 8.34 8.40 -17.28
C VAL A 107 7.71 7.62 -18.42
N LEU A 108 8.53 6.83 -19.11
CA LEU A 108 8.08 5.82 -20.05
C LEU A 108 7.94 4.50 -19.28
N VAL A 109 6.71 4.06 -19.07
CA VAL A 109 6.41 2.84 -18.32
C VAL A 109 6.08 1.72 -19.29
N THR A 110 6.83 0.62 -19.22
CA THR A 110 6.54 -0.64 -19.90
C THR A 110 5.98 -1.63 -18.89
N LEU A 111 4.77 -2.11 -19.15
CA LEU A 111 4.09 -3.09 -18.34
C LEU A 111 4.57 -4.52 -18.67
N ALA A 112 4.35 -5.46 -17.74
CA ALA A 112 4.69 -6.88 -17.91
C ALA A 112 4.01 -7.53 -19.14
N ASN A 113 2.86 -7.01 -19.56
CA ASN A 113 2.15 -7.44 -20.77
C ASN A 113 2.67 -6.81 -22.07
N GLY A 114 3.78 -6.06 -22.03
CA GLY A 114 4.40 -5.40 -23.17
C GLY A 114 3.77 -4.07 -23.59
N LYS A 115 2.68 -3.62 -22.95
CA LYS A 115 2.12 -2.29 -23.21
C LYS A 115 3.02 -1.22 -22.64
N THR A 116 3.23 -0.16 -23.42
CA THR A 116 4.03 1.00 -23.01
C THR A 116 3.17 2.25 -22.98
N GLY A 117 3.45 3.16 -22.06
CA GLY A 117 2.83 4.48 -21.99
C GLY A 117 3.80 5.52 -21.46
N GLU A 118 3.69 6.73 -21.97
CA GLU A 118 4.42 7.89 -21.50
C GLU A 118 3.53 8.72 -20.56
N PHE A 119 4.08 9.06 -19.40
CA PHE A 119 3.39 9.76 -18.33
C PHE A 119 4.31 10.79 -17.69
N VAL A 120 3.74 11.74 -16.94
CA VAL A 120 4.49 12.65 -16.09
C VAL A 120 4.40 12.17 -14.65
N LEU A 121 5.52 12.10 -13.94
CA LEU A 121 5.52 11.78 -12.52
C LEU A 121 4.82 12.90 -11.74
N THR A 122 3.85 12.56 -10.90
CA THR A 122 3.01 13.59 -10.24
C THR A 122 3.63 14.18 -8.99
N ILE A 123 4.61 13.48 -8.39
CA ILE A 123 5.16 13.80 -7.09
C ILE A 123 6.68 13.64 -7.15
N PRO A 124 7.47 14.60 -6.64
CA PRO A 124 8.90 14.40 -6.46
C PRO A 124 9.13 13.36 -5.36
N GLY A 125 9.77 12.25 -5.71
CA GLY A 125 10.03 11.17 -4.78
C GLY A 125 11.31 10.40 -5.11
N SER A 126 11.49 9.29 -4.42
CA SER A 126 12.68 8.44 -4.49
C SER A 126 12.30 6.97 -4.52
N PHE A 127 13.15 6.16 -5.13
CA PHE A 127 13.10 4.72 -5.01
C PHE A 127 13.95 4.31 -3.80
N ARG A 128 13.31 3.74 -2.78
CA ARG A 128 13.95 3.33 -1.53
C ARG A 128 13.82 1.85 -1.27
N GLY A 129 14.76 1.32 -0.51
CA GLY A 129 14.75 -0.05 0.00
C GLY A 129 16.15 -0.51 0.43
N GLU A 130 16.35 -1.82 0.48
CA GLU A 130 17.60 -2.43 0.93
C GLU A 130 18.49 -2.80 -0.25
N SER A 131 19.73 -2.29 -0.26
CA SER A 131 20.79 -2.73 -1.16
C SER A 131 21.83 -3.58 -0.44
N ASP A 132 22.83 -4.08 -1.17
CA ASP A 132 23.96 -4.80 -0.58
C ASP A 132 24.88 -3.90 0.26
N PHE A 133 24.76 -2.57 0.13
CA PHE A 133 25.52 -1.58 0.90
C PHE A 133 24.70 -0.93 2.04
N GLY A 134 23.48 -1.41 2.29
CA GLY A 134 22.56 -0.85 3.29
C GLY A 134 21.33 -0.20 2.66
N GLN A 135 20.70 0.74 3.37
CA GLN A 135 19.52 1.45 2.86
C GLN A 135 19.89 2.30 1.65
N ALA A 136 19.19 2.07 0.54
CA ALA A 136 19.32 2.83 -0.69
C ALA A 136 18.19 3.85 -0.80
N ASP A 137 18.53 5.06 -1.25
CA ASP A 137 17.62 6.12 -1.63
C ASP A 137 18.12 6.70 -2.96
N VAL A 138 17.37 6.42 -4.03
CA VAL A 138 17.69 6.94 -5.36
C VAL A 138 16.57 7.89 -5.78
N GLN A 139 16.89 9.17 -5.86
CA GLN A 139 15.94 10.22 -6.23
C GLN A 139 15.40 9.99 -7.65
N ALA A 140 14.08 10.05 -7.85
CA ALA A 140 13.47 9.76 -9.15
C ALA A 140 13.98 10.68 -10.27
N LYS A 141 14.41 11.90 -9.94
CA LYS A 141 15.03 12.86 -10.88
C LYS A 141 16.40 12.43 -11.40
N SER A 142 17.13 11.62 -10.64
CA SER A 142 18.46 11.13 -10.99
C SER A 142 18.44 9.69 -11.48
N VAL A 143 17.30 9.02 -11.45
CA VAL A 143 17.12 7.72 -12.10
C VAL A 143 17.15 7.93 -13.60
N ALA A 144 17.72 6.97 -14.34
CA ALA A 144 17.57 6.80 -15.78
C ALA A 144 16.62 5.65 -16.12
N LYS A 145 16.67 4.57 -15.34
CA LYS A 145 15.89 3.36 -15.59
C LYS A 145 15.62 2.58 -14.29
N VAL A 146 14.45 1.98 -14.18
CA VAL A 146 14.11 1.00 -13.15
C VAL A 146 13.62 -0.27 -13.83
N VAL A 147 14.18 -1.41 -13.49
CA VAL A 147 13.73 -2.73 -13.99
C VAL A 147 13.25 -3.53 -12.79
N LEU A 148 11.97 -3.89 -12.77
CA LEU A 148 11.42 -4.77 -11.72
C LEU A 148 11.74 -6.22 -12.07
N LYS A 149 12.13 -7.01 -11.06
CA LYS A 149 12.42 -8.45 -11.17
C LYS A 149 11.20 -9.30 -10.83
#